data_AF-A0A0G1TYS7-F1
#
_entry.id   AF-A0A0G1TYS7-F1
#
_cell.length_a   1.000
_cell.length_b   1.000
_cell.length_c   1.000
_cell.angle_alpha   90.00
_cell.angle_beta   90.00
_cell.angle_gamma   90.00
#
_symmetry.space_group_name_H-M   'P 1'
#
loop_
_entity.id
_entity.type
_entity.pdbx_description
1 polymer ?
#
loop_
_entity_poly.entity_id
_entity_poly.type
_entity_poly.pdbx_seq_one_letter_code
_entity_poly.pdbx_strand_id
1 'polypeptide(L)'
;MRISSKNSKKDWLIHFMIYPSKKKGWYTAVCLELSLIREGNDFFKLRQQINKLAARYIDSIQKNGLDDKLLNQKLPKQYVERFKLLIEQEKAQQLKEKWEKIVRAIVWEQRIKERRASITA
;
A
#
# COMPACT_ATOMS: atom_id res chain seq x y z
N MET A 1 14.25 6.08 2.08
CA MET A 1 13.59 5.16 3.03
C MET A 1 14.69 4.54 3.88
N ARG A 2 14.83 4.99 5.13
CA ARG A 2 15.76 4.34 6.08
C ARG A 2 15.03 3.14 6.65
N ILE A 3 15.28 1.96 6.08
CA ILE A 3 15.00 0.68 6.76
C ILE A 3 16.15 0.57 7.78
N SER A 4 15.96 1.11 9.00
CA SER A 4 17.09 1.42 9.90
C SER A 4 17.53 0.28 10.83
N SER A 5 17.11 -0.95 10.56
CA SER A 5 17.72 -2.14 11.17
C SER A 5 17.52 -3.31 10.21
N LYS A 6 18.60 -4.04 9.91
CA LYS A 6 18.49 -5.30 9.17
C LYS A 6 17.71 -6.29 10.03
N ASN A 7 16.82 -7.06 9.42
CA ASN A 7 16.10 -8.12 10.11
C ASN A 7 17.09 -9.17 10.63
N SER A 8 16.80 -9.71 11.80
CA SER A 8 17.54 -10.81 12.44
C SER A 8 16.56 -11.84 12.99
N LYS A 9 17.05 -13.03 13.37
CA LYS A 9 16.19 -14.03 14.04
C LYS A 9 15.56 -13.58 15.36
N LYS A 10 16.07 -12.50 15.98
CA LYS A 10 15.61 -11.98 17.28
C LYS A 10 14.64 -10.81 17.13
N ASP A 11 14.74 -10.09 16.03
CA ASP A 11 13.93 -8.90 15.75
C ASP A 11 13.77 -8.77 14.24
N TRP A 12 12.51 -8.81 13.78
CA TRP A 12 12.16 -8.63 12.39
C TRP A 12 10.93 -7.75 12.25
N LEU A 13 10.95 -6.93 11.21
CA LEU A 13 9.80 -6.20 10.72
C LEU A 13 9.70 -6.46 9.21
N ILE A 14 8.58 -7.04 8.78
CA ILE A 14 8.34 -7.34 7.37
C ILE A 14 7.13 -6.57 6.86
N HIS A 15 7.24 -6.10 5.63
CA HIS A 15 6.22 -5.33 4.95
C HIS A 15 5.62 -6.14 3.81
N PHE A 16 4.32 -5.98 3.63
CA PHE A 16 3.58 -6.61 2.55
C PHE A 16 2.99 -5.53 1.66
N MET A 17 3.01 -5.80 0.35
CA MET A 17 2.34 -5.01 -0.66
C MET A 17 1.41 -5.93 -1.43
N ILE A 18 0.16 -5.50 -1.64
CA ILE A 18 -0.79 -6.21 -2.51
C ILE A 18 -1.33 -5.21 -3.52
N TYR A 19 -1.30 -5.57 -4.80
CA TYR A 19 -1.79 -4.70 -5.88
C TYR A 19 -2.47 -5.53 -6.99
N PRO A 20 -3.36 -4.93 -7.80
CA PRO A 20 -3.97 -5.62 -8.94
C PRO A 20 -2.91 -6.09 -9.94
N SER A 21 -2.98 -7.37 -10.33
CA SER A 21 -2.13 -7.95 -11.37
C SER A 21 -2.58 -7.47 -12.76
N LYS A 22 -1.77 -7.76 -13.79
CA LYS A 22 -2.14 -7.52 -15.19
C LYS A 22 -3.36 -8.34 -15.61
N LYS A 23 -3.55 -9.50 -15.00
CA LYS A 23 -4.71 -10.36 -15.23
C LYS A 23 -5.93 -9.80 -14.48
N LYS A 24 -7.02 -9.55 -15.21
CA LYS A 24 -8.27 -9.01 -14.64
C LYS A 24 -8.78 -9.91 -13.50
N GLY A 25 -9.12 -9.30 -12.37
CA GLY A 25 -9.60 -9.99 -11.17
C GLY A 25 -8.52 -10.76 -10.40
N TRP A 26 -7.24 -10.54 -10.71
CA TRP A 26 -6.12 -11.12 -9.98
C TRP A 26 -5.31 -10.04 -9.27
N TYR A 27 -4.65 -10.44 -8.20
CA TYR A 27 -3.80 -9.62 -7.35
C TYR A 27 -2.44 -10.29 -7.23
N THR A 28 -1.41 -9.46 -7.08
CA THR A 28 -0.05 -9.87 -6.75
C THR A 28 0.27 -9.37 -5.35
N ALA A 29 0.68 -10.28 -4.46
CA ALA A 29 1.14 -9.98 -3.12
C ALA A 29 2.65 -10.22 -3.03
N VAL A 30 3.34 -9.30 -2.36
CA VAL A 30 4.80 -9.29 -2.25
C VAL A 30 5.18 -9.01 -0.79
N CYS A 31 6.07 -9.84 -0.23
CA CYS A 31 6.77 -9.55 1.01
C CYS A 31 8.13 -8.94 0.67
N LEU A 32 8.37 -7.70 1.09
CA LEU A 32 9.46 -6.88 0.57
C LEU A 32 10.84 -7.39 1.01
N GLU A 33 10.98 -7.77 2.28
CA GLU A 33 12.25 -8.16 2.90
C GLU A 33 12.59 -9.63 2.66
N LEU A 34 11.59 -10.47 2.37
CA LEU A 34 11.78 -11.91 2.14
C LEU A 34 11.77 -12.27 0.65
N SER A 35 11.49 -11.32 -0.23
CA SER A 35 11.34 -11.54 -1.67
C SER A 35 10.31 -12.64 -2.02
N LEU A 36 9.28 -12.78 -1.18
CA LEU A 36 8.20 -13.76 -1.40
C LEU A 36 7.12 -13.12 -2.24
N ILE A 37 6.73 -13.79 -3.32
CA ILE A 37 5.70 -13.31 -4.26
C ILE A 37 4.62 -14.39 -4.39
N ARG A 38 3.36 -13.95 -4.40
CA ARG A 38 2.22 -14.84 -4.61
C ARG A 38 1.13 -14.12 -5.39
N GLU A 39 0.39 -14.86 -6.21
CA GLU A 39 -0.77 -14.33 -6.93
C GLU A 39 -2.04 -15.05 -6.51
N GLY A 40 -3.18 -14.36 -6.64
CA GLY A 40 -4.49 -14.93 -6.35
C GLY A 40 -5.63 -14.04 -6.83
N ASN A 41 -6.80 -14.62 -6.98
CA ASN A 41 -8.02 -13.93 -7.41
C ASN A 41 -8.91 -13.45 -6.25
N ASP A 42 -8.52 -13.74 -5.02
CA ASP A 42 -9.20 -13.31 -3.80
C ASP A 42 -8.20 -12.56 -2.93
N PHE A 43 -8.49 -11.28 -2.70
CA PHE A 43 -7.60 -10.39 -1.95
C PHE A 43 -7.38 -10.84 -0.50
N PHE A 44 -8.44 -11.23 0.21
CA PHE A 44 -8.36 -11.59 1.62
C PHE A 44 -7.65 -12.93 1.81
N LYS A 45 -7.98 -13.90 0.94
CA LYS A 45 -7.30 -15.20 0.92
C LYS A 45 -5.83 -15.04 0.57
N LEU A 46 -5.50 -14.21 -0.42
CA LEU A 46 -4.12 -13.94 -0.82
C LEU A 46 -3.33 -13.29 0.33
N ARG A 47 -3.91 -12.32 1.03
CA ARG A 47 -3.32 -11.68 2.21
C ARG A 47 -3.00 -12.70 3.31
N GLN A 48 -3.93 -13.58 3.63
CA GLN A 48 -3.70 -14.63 4.63
C GLN A 48 -2.60 -15.61 4.17
N GLN A 49 -2.62 -15.97 2.89
CA GLN A 49 -1.69 -16.91 2.28
C GLN A 49 -0.24 -16.41 2.25
N ILE A 50 -0.02 -15.15 1.88
CA ILE A 50 1.34 -14.57 1.86
C ILE A 50 1.88 -14.38 3.28
N ASN A 51 1.03 -14.01 4.24
CA ASN A 51 1.40 -13.89 5.64
C ASN A 51 1.83 -15.26 6.21
N LYS A 52 1.02 -16.31 6.01
CA LYS A 52 1.38 -17.68 6.40
C LYS A 52 2.67 -18.17 5.76
N LEU A 53 2.92 -17.81 4.50
CA LEU A 53 4.16 -18.17 3.81
C LEU A 53 5.38 -17.49 4.45
N ALA A 54 5.29 -16.19 4.71
CA ALA A 54 6.36 -15.44 5.40
C ALA A 54 6.64 -15.99 6.80
N ALA A 55 5.60 -16.28 7.58
CA ALA A 55 5.75 -16.86 8.92
C ALA A 55 6.46 -18.21 8.88
N ARG A 56 6.08 -19.11 7.95
CA ARG A 56 6.75 -20.41 7.77
C ARG A 56 8.19 -20.27 7.31
N TYR A 57 8.46 -19.32 6.43
CA TYR A 57 9.81 -19.04 5.93
C TYR A 57 10.74 -18.61 7.08
N ILE A 58 10.28 -17.67 7.90
CA ILE A 58 11.02 -17.19 9.08
C ILE A 58 11.23 -18.31 10.10
N ASP A 59 10.17 -19.08 10.41
CA ASP A 59 10.24 -20.23 11.32
C ASP A 59 11.27 -21.26 10.85
N SER A 60 11.34 -21.54 9.55
CA SER A 60 12.35 -22.43 8.98
C SER A 60 13.78 -21.89 9.14
N ILE A 61 14.00 -20.59 8.95
CA ILE A 61 15.31 -19.95 9.17
C ILE A 61 15.75 -20.09 10.62
N GLN A 62 14.83 -19.85 11.56
CA GLN A 62 15.12 -19.97 12.99
C GLN A 62 15.43 -21.41 13.39
N LYS A 63 14.55 -22.36 13.04
CA LYS A 63 14.69 -23.78 13.40
C LYS A 63 15.95 -24.42 12.85
N ASN A 64 16.31 -24.07 11.61
CA ASN A 64 17.47 -24.63 10.93
C ASN A 64 18.75 -23.81 11.18
N GLY A 65 18.69 -22.75 11.98
CA GLY A 65 19.86 -21.93 12.30
C GLY A 65 20.47 -21.18 11.11
N LEU A 66 19.71 -20.93 10.03
CA LEU A 66 20.23 -20.36 8.77
C LEU A 66 20.69 -18.91 8.89
N ASP A 67 21.48 -18.38 7.96
CA ASP A 67 22.01 -16.99 8.03
C ASP A 67 20.88 -15.93 8.05
N ASP A 68 21.01 -14.90 8.90
CA ASP A 68 20.12 -13.73 8.98
C ASP A 68 20.01 -12.96 7.65
N LYS A 69 20.98 -13.12 6.73
CA LYS A 69 20.88 -12.62 5.35
C LYS A 69 19.62 -13.10 4.63
N LEU A 70 19.09 -14.27 4.99
CA LEU A 70 17.84 -14.80 4.43
C LEU A 70 16.61 -13.98 4.82
N LEU A 71 16.69 -13.16 5.87
CA LEU A 71 15.62 -12.23 6.30
C LEU A 71 15.69 -10.86 5.60
N ASN A 72 16.68 -10.66 4.72
CA ASN A 72 17.00 -9.39 4.08
C ASN A 72 17.26 -9.58 2.57
N GLN A 73 16.36 -10.32 1.91
CA GLN A 73 16.46 -10.64 0.50
C GLN A 73 16.22 -9.42 -0.39
N LYS A 74 16.96 -9.36 -1.50
CA LYS A 74 16.77 -8.31 -2.50
C LYS A 74 15.57 -8.65 -3.38
N LEU A 75 14.58 -7.76 -3.35
CA LEU A 75 13.40 -7.89 -4.21
C LEU A 75 13.75 -7.64 -5.68
N PRO A 76 13.17 -8.39 -6.65
CA PRO A 76 13.38 -8.13 -8.07
C PRO A 76 12.98 -6.72 -8.48
N LYS A 77 13.74 -6.14 -9.42
CA LYS A 77 13.63 -4.74 -9.85
C LYS A 77 12.20 -4.32 -10.21
N GLN A 78 11.47 -5.19 -10.92
CA GLN A 78 10.09 -4.93 -11.33
C GLN A 78 9.13 -4.64 -10.15
N TYR A 79 9.30 -5.31 -9.02
CA TYR A 79 8.43 -5.11 -7.86
C TYR A 79 8.88 -3.89 -7.03
N VAL A 80 10.18 -3.60 -7.02
CA VAL A 80 10.71 -2.36 -6.42
C VAL A 80 10.16 -1.14 -7.14
N GLU A 81 10.17 -1.15 -8.48
CA GLU A 81 9.60 -0.07 -9.29
C GLU A 81 8.10 0.05 -9.06
N ARG A 82 7.38 -1.08 -9.01
CA ARG A 82 5.94 -1.09 -8.70
C ARG A 82 5.63 -0.45 -7.35
N PHE A 83 6.40 -0.77 -6.32
CA PHE A 83 6.23 -0.20 -4.98
C PHE A 83 6.46 1.31 -4.96
N LYS A 84 7.51 1.80 -5.63
CA LYS A 84 7.76 3.25 -5.76
C LYS A 84 6.59 3.97 -6.42
N LEU A 85 6.09 3.41 -7.52
CA LEU A 85 4.96 3.97 -8.27
C LEU A 85 3.70 4.06 -7.41
N LEU A 86 3.42 3.02 -6.61
CA LEU A 86 2.29 3.01 -5.68
C LEU A 86 2.43 4.07 -4.58
N ILE A 87 3.64 4.26 -4.03
CA ILE A 87 3.89 5.32 -3.05
C ILE A 87 3.67 6.71 -3.66
N GLU A 88 4.13 6.93 -4.88
CA GLU A 88 3.96 8.21 -5.58
C GLU A 88 2.48 8.52 -5.86
N GLN A 89 1.72 7.52 -6.28
CA GLN A 89 0.27 7.64 -6.50
C GLN A 89 -0.46 7.97 -5.20
N GLU A 90 -0.14 7.28 -4.10
CA GLU A 90 -0.72 7.53 -2.78
C GLU A 90 -0.45 8.97 -2.30
N LYS A 91 0.79 9.44 -2.43
CA LYS A 91 1.15 10.82 -2.07
C LYS A 91 0.39 11.86 -2.90
N ALA A 92 0.26 11.62 -4.21
CA ALA A 92 -0.49 12.51 -5.10
C ALA A 92 -1.98 12.56 -4.72
N GLN A 93 -2.56 11.41 -4.38
CA GLN A 93 -3.95 11.31 -3.93
C GLN A 93 -4.19 12.06 -2.61
N GLN A 94 -3.31 11.88 -1.62
CA GLN A 94 -3.39 12.61 -0.35
C GLN A 94 -3.28 14.13 -0.53
N LEU A 95 -2.40 14.58 -1.44
CA LEU A 95 -2.25 16.00 -1.77
C LEU A 95 -3.53 16.54 -2.41
N LYS A 96 -4.12 15.80 -3.35
CA LYS A 96 -5.38 16.16 -4.00
C LYS A 96 -6.51 16.31 -2.99
N GLU A 97 -6.69 15.33 -2.11
CA GLU A 97 -7.71 15.36 -1.05
C GLU A 97 -7.52 16.56 -0.09
N LYS A 98 -6.26 16.90 0.23
CA LYS A 98 -5.95 18.09 1.03
C LYS A 98 -6.39 19.36 0.32
N TRP A 99 -6.09 19.50 -0.97
CA TRP A 99 -6.48 20.68 -1.75
C TRP A 99 -8.00 20.78 -1.94
N GLU A 100 -8.68 19.67 -2.17
CA GLU A 100 -10.15 19.65 -2.27
C GLU A 100 -10.82 20.17 -1.00
N LYS A 101 -10.29 19.82 0.17
CA LYS A 101 -10.76 20.37 1.46
C LYS A 101 -10.55 21.88 1.56
N ILE A 102 -9.38 22.37 1.16
CA ILE A 102 -9.05 23.80 1.16
C ILE A 102 -9.98 24.57 0.21
N VAL A 103 -10.15 24.08 -1.02
CA VAL A 103 -11.00 24.73 -2.03
C VAL A 103 -12.45 24.80 -1.54
N ARG A 104 -13.00 23.73 -0.97
CA ARG A 104 -14.36 23.74 -0.39
C ARG A 104 -14.53 24.71 0.78
N ALA A 105 -13.46 25.00 1.52
CA ALA A 105 -13.49 25.94 2.63
C ALA A 105 -13.41 27.40 2.15
N ILE A 106 -12.71 27.66 1.04
CA ILE A 106 -12.51 29.01 0.49
C ILE A 106 -13.64 29.38 -0.48
N VAL A 107 -14.05 28.44 -1.33
CA VAL A 107 -15.07 28.63 -2.36
C VAL A 107 -16.39 28.13 -1.80
N TRP A 108 -17.29 29.05 -1.43
CA TRP A 108 -18.66 28.71 -1.09
C TRP A 108 -19.63 29.14 -2.20
N GLU A 109 -20.64 28.32 -2.45
CA GLU A 109 -21.75 28.69 -3.32
C GLU A 109 -22.83 29.38 -2.49
N GLN A 110 -23.16 30.62 -2.83
CA GLN A 110 -24.30 31.32 -2.25
C GLN A 110 -25.40 31.44 -3.30
N ARG A 111 -26.51 30.73 -3.07
CA ARG A 111 -27.70 30.84 -3.93
C ARG A 111 -28.50 32.09 -3.53
N ILE A 112 -28.31 33.18 -4.26
CA ILE A 112 -29.11 34.41 -4.08
C ILE A 112 -30.48 34.19 -4.75
N LYS A 113 -31.57 34.17 -3.98
CA LYS A 113 -32.93 34.24 -4.52
C LYS A 113 -33.33 35.71 -4.63
N GLU A 114 -33.57 36.19 -5.85
CA GLU A 114 -34.21 37.48 -6.05
C GLU A 114 -35.63 37.45 -5.45
N ARG A 115 -35.85 38.20 -4.36
CA ARG A 115 -37.20 38.61 -4.01
C ARG A 115 -37.63 39.60 -5.09
N ARG A 116 -38.43 39.16 -6.06
CA ARG A 116 -39.27 40.07 -6.84
C ARG A 116 -40.18 40.76 -5.83
N ALA A 117 -39.86 41.99 -5.48
CA ALA A 117 -40.80 42.88 -4.81
C ALA A 117 -42.00 43.00 -5.74
N SER A 118 -43.12 42.43 -5.34
CA SER A 118 -44.42 42.72 -5.92
C SER A 118 -44.66 44.21 -5.72
N ILE A 119 -44.48 44.98 -6.79
CA ILE A 119 -45.01 46.33 -6.92
C ILE A 119 -46.53 46.17 -6.86
N THR A 120 -47.11 46.42 -5.69
CA THR A 120 -48.56 46.62 -5.56
C THR A 120 -48.86 48.04 -6.00
N ALA A 121 -49.69 48.13 -7.05
CA ALA A 121 -50.20 49.35 -7.67
C ALA A 121 -51.07 50.19 -6.73
#